data_AF-A0A386ZIK3-F1
#
_entry.id   AF-A0A386ZIK3-F1
#
_cell.length_a   1.000
_cell.length_b   1.000
_cell.length_c   1.000
_cell.angle_alpha   90.00
_cell.angle_beta   90.00
_cell.angle_gamma   90.00
#
_symmetry.space_group_name_H-M   'P 1'
#
loop_
_entity.id
_entity.type
_entity.pdbx_description
1 polymer ?
#
loop_
_entity_poly.entity_id
_entity_poly.type
_entity_poly.pdbx_seq_one_letter_code
_entity_poly.pdbx_strand_id
1 'polypeptide(L)'
;MRGDRPSEQQLRRNFDTLLADVLAGEGVRTASGLDSPTEAALWAIAKAYPNVSEDLVTAARAAFAGQLDGSNAARWRADIERLLAERKPTSNS
;
A
#
# COMPACT_ATOMS: atom_id res chain seq x y z
N MET A 1 -0.11 18.80 -15.45
CA MET A 1 -1.54 18.40 -15.30
C MET A 1 -1.67 17.67 -13.98
N ARG A 2 -2.50 18.15 -13.04
CA ARG A 2 -2.90 17.32 -11.89
C ARG A 2 -3.88 16.30 -12.45
N GLY A 3 -3.44 15.06 -12.69
CA GLY A 3 -4.34 14.00 -13.11
C GLY A 3 -5.40 13.80 -12.03
N ASP A 4 -6.66 13.71 -12.43
CA ASP A 4 -7.75 13.41 -11.51
C ASP A 4 -7.41 12.17 -10.69
N ARG A 5 -7.79 12.20 -9.41
CA ARG A 5 -7.61 11.06 -8.52
C ARG A 5 -8.27 9.83 -9.18
N PRO A 6 -7.58 8.68 -9.28
CA PRO A 6 -8.18 7.49 -9.88
C PRO A 6 -9.49 7.15 -9.18
N SER A 7 -10.51 6.82 -9.97
CA SER A 7 -11.76 6.24 -9.45
C SER A 7 -11.49 4.89 -8.80
N GLU A 8 -12.38 4.46 -7.91
CA GLU A 8 -12.29 3.14 -7.28
C GLU A 8 -12.19 2.01 -8.31
N GLN A 9 -12.94 2.11 -9.41
CA GLN A 9 -12.89 1.11 -10.48
C GLN A 9 -11.51 1.08 -11.17
N GLN A 10 -10.86 2.23 -11.34
CA GLN A 10 -9.49 2.29 -11.84
C GLN A 10 -8.51 1.67 -10.84
N LEU A 11 -8.67 1.95 -9.54
CA LEU A 11 -7.84 1.35 -8.49
C LEU A 11 -7.96 -0.18 -8.48
N ARG A 12 -9.18 -0.72 -8.59
CA ARG A 12 -9.44 -2.17 -8.65
C ARG A 12 -8.73 -2.81 -9.84
N ARG A 13 -8.91 -2.24 -11.05
CA ARG A 13 -8.22 -2.73 -12.26
C ARG A 13 -6.70 -2.69 -12.12
N ASN A 14 -6.17 -1.61 -11.57
CA ASN A 14 -4.72 -1.44 -11.40
C ASN A 14 -4.17 -2.45 -10.38
N PHE A 15 -4.88 -2.68 -9.27
CA PHE A 15 -4.53 -3.70 -8.30
C PHE A 15 -4.55 -5.11 -8.90
N ASP A 16 -5.64 -5.49 -9.58
CA ASP A 16 -5.77 -6.83 -10.18
C ASP A 16 -4.69 -7.08 -11.23
N THR A 17 -4.37 -6.06 -12.04
CA THR A 17 -3.30 -6.14 -13.05
C THR A 17 -1.94 -6.34 -12.39
N LEU A 18 -1.61 -5.52 -11.38
CA LEU A 18 -0.32 -5.63 -10.71
C LEU A 18 -0.19 -6.92 -9.89
N LEU A 19 -1.27 -7.41 -9.30
CA LEU A 19 -1.27 -8.69 -8.61
C LEU A 19 -1.00 -9.85 -9.59
N ALA A 20 -1.62 -9.82 -10.77
CA ALA A 20 -1.36 -10.81 -11.81
C ALA A 20 0.10 -10.72 -12.32
N ASP A 21 0.62 -9.51 -12.54
CA ASP A 21 2.01 -9.27 -12.95
C ASP A 21 2.99 -9.89 -11.93
N VAL A 22 2.89 -9.56 -10.64
CA VAL A 22 3.83 -10.08 -9.62
C VAL A 22 3.71 -11.59 -9.39
N LEU A 23 2.53 -12.18 -9.61
CA LEU A 23 2.34 -13.62 -9.56
C LEU A 23 2.90 -14.34 -10.79
N ALA A 24 3.04 -13.64 -11.91
CA ALA A 24 3.74 -14.12 -13.11
C ALA A 24 5.26 -13.92 -13.06
N GLY A 25 5.79 -13.31 -11.98
CA GLY A 25 7.20 -12.99 -11.85
C GLY A 25 7.61 -11.65 -12.47
N GLU A 26 6.64 -10.84 -12.89
CA GLU A 26 6.87 -9.48 -13.36
C GLU A 26 6.98 -8.50 -12.19
N GLY A 27 7.54 -7.30 -12.46
CA GLY A 27 7.73 -6.27 -11.44
C GLY A 27 6.49 -5.44 -11.11
N VAL A 28 6.56 -4.67 -10.03
CA VAL A 28 5.52 -3.67 -9.69
C VAL A 28 5.75 -2.39 -10.52
N ARG A 29 4.78 -2.02 -11.35
CA ARG A 29 4.84 -0.78 -12.14
C ARG A 29 4.53 0.45 -11.27
N THR A 30 5.19 1.57 -11.56
CA THR A 30 4.96 2.85 -10.89
C THR A 30 3.72 3.56 -11.45
N ALA A 31 3.28 4.64 -10.78
CA ALA A 31 2.14 5.47 -11.18
C ALA A 31 0.80 4.71 -11.30
N SER A 32 0.63 3.68 -10.46
CA SER A 32 -0.57 2.83 -10.39
C SER A 32 -1.76 3.50 -9.69
N GLY A 33 -1.51 4.57 -8.91
CA GLY A 33 -2.50 5.15 -8.02
C GLY A 33 -2.76 4.35 -6.74
N LEU A 34 -2.04 3.24 -6.54
CA LEU A 34 -2.06 2.49 -5.29
C LEU A 34 -1.29 3.25 -4.20
N ASP A 35 -1.73 3.09 -2.96
CA ASP A 35 -1.04 3.70 -1.82
C ASP A 35 0.18 2.87 -1.40
N SER A 36 1.08 3.49 -0.63
CA SER A 36 2.34 2.87 -0.25
C SER A 36 2.18 1.53 0.49
N PRO A 37 1.22 1.34 1.42
CA PRO A 37 0.98 0.01 2.00
C PRO A 37 0.61 -1.06 0.98
N THR A 38 -0.24 -0.72 0.00
CA THR A 38 -0.65 -1.65 -1.06
C THR A 38 0.53 -1.98 -1.97
N GLU A 39 1.30 -0.99 -2.40
CA GLU A 39 2.50 -1.20 -3.23
C GLU A 39 3.56 -2.03 -2.49
N ALA A 40 3.77 -1.79 -1.20
CA ALA A 40 4.71 -2.55 -0.38
C ALA A 40 4.33 -4.03 -0.29
N ALA A 41 3.04 -4.35 -0.17
CA ALA A 41 2.56 -5.72 -0.15
C ALA A 41 2.75 -6.43 -1.50
N LEU A 42 2.51 -5.74 -2.62
CA LEU A 42 2.80 -6.26 -3.96
C LEU A 42 4.30 -6.51 -4.17
N TRP A 43 5.16 -5.61 -3.66
CA TRP A 43 6.60 -5.81 -3.67
C TRP A 43 7.05 -7.02 -2.84
N ALA A 44 6.37 -7.32 -1.73
CA ALA A 44 6.66 -8.50 -0.94
C ALA A 44 6.39 -9.79 -1.72
N ILE A 45 5.30 -9.83 -2.50
CA ILE A 45 5.00 -10.93 -3.44
C ILE A 45 6.09 -11.04 -4.51
N ALA A 46 6.42 -9.93 -5.19
CA ALA A 46 7.42 -9.91 -6.24
C ALA A 46 8.80 -10.42 -5.76
N LYS A 47 9.18 -10.10 -4.52
CA LYS A 47 10.43 -10.58 -3.89
C LYS A 47 10.39 -12.07 -3.51
N ALA A 48 9.22 -12.62 -3.25
CA ALA A 48 9.06 -14.02 -2.87
C ALA A 48 8.99 -14.96 -4.08
N TYR A 49 8.68 -14.45 -5.27
CA TYR A 49 8.58 -15.24 -6.50
C TYR A 49 9.84 -16.08 -6.76
N PRO A 50 9.72 -17.38 -7.14
CA PRO A 50 8.47 -18.10 -7.43
C PRO A 50 7.75 -18.70 -6.21
N ASN A 51 8.31 -18.56 -5.01
CA ASN A 51 7.80 -19.17 -3.76
C ASN A 51 6.82 -18.24 -3.03
N VAL A 52 5.78 -17.78 -3.71
CA VAL A 52 4.77 -16.89 -3.12
C VAL A 52 3.83 -17.67 -2.20
N SER A 53 3.68 -17.22 -0.96
CA SER A 53 2.71 -17.80 -0.01
C SER A 53 1.33 -17.15 -0.14
N GLU A 54 0.28 -17.89 0.25
CA GLU A 54 -1.10 -17.37 0.32
C GLU A 54 -1.23 -16.20 1.30
N ASP A 55 -0.41 -16.17 2.35
CA ASP A 55 -0.39 -15.08 3.33
C ASP A 55 0.04 -13.75 2.69
N LEU A 56 1.01 -13.78 1.76
CA LEU A 56 1.43 -12.57 1.04
C LEU A 56 0.33 -12.04 0.12
N VAL A 57 -0.40 -12.94 -0.56
CA VAL A 57 -1.55 -12.57 -1.39
C VAL A 57 -2.67 -12.00 -0.54
N THR A 58 -2.95 -12.61 0.61
CA THR A 58 -3.96 -12.14 1.56
C THR A 58 -3.59 -10.77 2.12
N ALA A 59 -2.32 -10.57 2.49
CA ALA A 59 -1.83 -9.28 2.96
C ALA A 59 -1.96 -8.18 1.90
N ALA A 60 -1.66 -8.47 0.62
CA ALA A 60 -1.85 -7.53 -0.47
C ALA A 60 -3.32 -7.15 -0.68
N ARG A 61 -4.24 -8.13 -0.62
CA ARG A 61 -5.68 -7.88 -0.70
C ARG A 61 -6.19 -7.05 0.48
N ALA A 62 -5.71 -7.34 1.70
CA ALA A 62 -6.07 -6.58 2.89
C ALA A 62 -5.55 -5.13 2.84
N ALA A 63 -4.31 -4.92 2.39
CA ALA A 63 -3.76 -3.59 2.19
C ALA A 63 -4.57 -2.79 1.16
N PHE A 64 -4.96 -3.42 0.05
CA PHE A 64 -5.81 -2.78 -0.95
C PHE A 64 -7.21 -2.44 -0.43
N ALA A 65 -7.84 -3.34 0.33
CA ALA A 65 -9.11 -3.03 1.01
C ALA A 65 -8.95 -1.81 1.93
N GLY A 66 -7.81 -1.71 2.64
CA GLY A 66 -7.47 -0.58 3.48
C GLY A 66 -7.26 0.74 2.73
N GLN A 67 -6.87 0.68 1.47
CA GLN A 67 -6.83 1.87 0.59
C GLN A 67 -8.24 2.32 0.22
N LEU A 68 -9.15 1.38 -0.06
CA LEU A 68 -10.53 1.68 -0.46
C LEU A 68 -11.38 2.23 0.68
N ASP A 69 -11.26 1.64 1.87
CA ASP A 69 -11.99 2.08 3.06
C ASP A 69 -11.32 3.26 3.80
N GLY A 70 -10.08 3.60 3.41
CA GLY A 70 -9.31 4.71 3.97
C GLY A 70 -8.58 4.39 5.28
N SER A 71 -8.63 3.15 5.77
CA SER A 71 -7.95 2.74 7.00
C SER A 71 -6.43 2.81 6.91
N ASN A 72 -5.84 2.65 5.70
CA ASN A 72 -4.41 2.88 5.49
C ASN A 72 -4.04 4.34 5.77
N ALA A 73 -4.83 5.28 5.26
CA ALA A 73 -4.62 6.71 5.48
C ALA A 73 -4.86 7.09 6.95
N ALA A 74 -5.85 6.49 7.61
CA ALA A 74 -6.10 6.69 9.04
C ALA A 74 -4.92 6.21 9.90
N ARG A 75 -4.40 5.02 9.61
CA ARG A 75 -3.21 4.47 10.29
C ARG A 75 -1.99 5.37 10.11
N TRP A 76 -1.71 5.82 8.88
CA TRP A 76 -0.61 6.77 8.63
C TRP A 76 -0.77 8.00 9.53
N ARG A 77 -1.94 8.65 9.53
CA ARG A 77 -2.16 9.86 10.35
C ARG A 77 -1.89 9.60 11.83
N ALA A 78 -2.35 8.47 12.36
CA ALA A 78 -2.11 8.08 13.75
C ALA A 78 -0.61 7.86 14.05
N ASP A 79 0.13 7.23 13.13
CA ASP A 79 1.57 7.01 13.27
C ASP A 79 2.34 8.34 13.28
N ILE A 80 1.95 9.30 12.44
CA ILE A 80 2.56 10.64 12.41
C ILE A 80 2.24 11.40 13.69
N GLU A 81 1.00 11.34 14.18
CA GLU A 81 0.62 11.96 15.45
C GLU A 81 1.44 11.41 16.62
N ARG A 82 1.62 10.08 16.68
CA ARG A 82 2.48 9.43 17.68
C ARG A 82 3.93 9.92 17.59
N LEU A 83 4.51 9.92 16.40
CA LEU A 83 5.89 10.38 16.18
C LEU A 83 6.07 11.86 16.57
N LEU A 84 5.06 12.70 16.37
CA LEU A 84 5.08 14.11 16.78
C LEU A 84 4.92 14.27 18.29
N ALA A 85 4.06 13.47 18.94
CA ALA A 85 3.88 13.48 20.38
C ALA A 85 5.16 13.04 21.12
N GLU A 86 5.85 12.02 20.61
CA GLU A 86 7.14 11.53 21.12
C GLU A 86 8.27 12.56 20.95
N ARG A 87 8.16 13.47 19.97
CA ARG A 87 9.15 14.52 19.68
C ARG A 87 8.91 15.84 20.42
N LYS A 88 7.84 15.99 21.21
CA LYS A 88 7.67 17.17 22.07
C LYS A 88 8.69 17.10 23.22
N PRO A 89 9.63 18.05 23.34
CA PRO A 89 10.68 17.97 24.34
C PRO A 89 10.12 18.12 25.75
N THR A 90 10.52 17.22 26.65
CA THR A 90 10.72 17.57 28.05
C THR A 90 11.88 18.57 28.10
N SER A 91 11.60 19.85 27.87
CA SER A 91 12.47 20.93 28.29
C SER A 91 11.66 21.85 29.17
N ASN A 92 11.66 21.44 30.44
CA ASN A 92 11.33 22.25 31.59
C ASN A 92 12.62 22.97 32.01
N SER A 93 12.46 24.20 32.50
CA SER A 93 13.44 25.07 33.19
C SER A 93 14.37 25.92 32.32
#